data_AF-A0A537DII3-F1
#
_entry.id   AF-A0A537DII3-F1
#
_cell.length_a   1.000
_cell.length_b   1.000
_cell.length_c   1.000
_cell.angle_alpha   90.00
_cell.angle_beta   90.00
_cell.angle_gamma   90.00
#
_symmetry.space_group_name_H-M   'P 1'
#
loop_
_entity.id
_entity.type
_entity.pdbx_description
1 polymer ?
#
loop_
_entity_poly.entity_id
_entity_poly.type
_entity_poly.pdbx_seq_one_letter_code
_entity_poly.pdbx_strand_id
1 'polypeptide(L)'
;MTVILYVAAGIVTLAYWAVWRPDYSTAERPLGITIFALGCGLGGLILAVEGLLLFFLPIVGLVGVLAGGIGLGFIFLAKGLWTGKGWSLETMLVIAVIGVVAGIVLFLLYGTGAPIVMAYQLWYLRRPHLHRFFYDSLNARTPSLRPLPITD
;
A
#
# COMPACT_ATOMS: atom_id res chain seq x y z
N MET A 1 -26.38 -6.44 -2.64
CA MET A 1 -26.29 -5.67 -1.38
C MET A 1 -24.90 -5.09 -1.13
N THR A 2 -23.82 -5.84 -1.40
CA THR A 2 -22.41 -5.43 -1.25
C THR A 2 -21.96 -4.27 -2.15
N VAL A 3 -22.38 -4.24 -3.42
CA VAL A 3 -21.97 -3.18 -4.36
C VAL A 3 -22.43 -1.79 -3.90
N ILE A 4 -23.64 -1.69 -3.34
CA ILE A 4 -24.21 -0.43 -2.85
C ILE A 4 -23.39 0.11 -1.67
N LEU A 5 -22.91 -0.77 -0.79
CA LEU A 5 -22.05 -0.38 0.34
C LEU A 5 -20.69 0.13 -0.14
N TYR A 6 -20.08 -0.50 -1.15
CA TYR A 6 -18.81 -0.03 -1.73
C TYR A 6 -18.95 1.32 -2.43
N VAL A 7 -20.04 1.51 -3.19
CA VAL A 7 -20.33 2.78 -3.85
C VAL A 7 -20.58 3.88 -2.82
N ALA A 8 -21.36 3.60 -1.77
CA ALA A 8 -21.60 4.55 -0.69
C ALA A 8 -20.31 4.92 0.06
N ALA A 9 -19.47 3.94 0.40
CA ALA A 9 -18.18 4.20 1.03
C ALA A 9 -17.25 5.03 0.12
N GLY A 10 -17.24 4.76 -1.18
CA GLY A 10 -16.51 5.56 -2.16
C GLY A 10 -16.97 7.02 -2.21
N ILE A 11 -18.29 7.24 -2.24
CA ILE A 11 -18.88 8.59 -2.25
C ILE A 11 -18.56 9.34 -0.95
N VAL A 12 -18.71 8.70 0.22
CA VAL A 12 -18.38 9.30 1.51
C VAL A 12 -16.91 9.69 1.58
N THR A 13 -16.02 8.85 1.06
CA THR A 13 -14.58 9.12 1.03
C THR A 13 -14.25 10.31 0.12
N LEU A 14 -14.87 10.39 -1.07
CA LEU A 14 -14.71 11.51 -1.99
C LEU A 14 -15.28 12.82 -1.42
N ALA A 15 -16.44 12.76 -0.77
CA ALA A 15 -17.06 13.91 -0.12
C ALA A 15 -16.21 14.43 1.05
N TYR A 16 -15.69 13.52 1.88
CA TYR A 16 -14.75 13.87 2.95
C TYR A 16 -13.51 14.58 2.38
N TRP A 17 -12.94 14.05 1.29
CA TRP A 17 -11.76 14.61 0.64
C TRP A 17 -12.00 15.97 -0.03
N ALA A 18 -13.22 16.22 -0.54
CA ALA A 18 -13.61 17.50 -1.14
C ALA A 18 -13.78 18.60 -0.09
N VAL A 19 -14.30 18.26 1.09
CA VAL A 19 -14.58 19.21 2.19
C VAL A 19 -13.32 19.47 3.03
N TRP A 20 -12.58 18.42 3.37
CA TRP A 20 -11.35 18.50 4.16
C TRP A 20 -10.17 18.24 3.24
N ARG A 21 -9.71 19.30 2.56
CA ARG A 21 -8.45 19.22 1.80
C ARG A 21 -7.34 18.87 2.80
N PRO A 22 -6.63 17.74 2.63
CA PRO A 22 -5.57 17.38 3.55
C PRO A 22 -4.51 18.49 3.55
N ASP A 23 -4.13 18.96 4.73
CA ASP A 23 -2.97 19.82 4.85
C ASP A 23 -1.73 18.96 4.60
N TYR A 24 -0.96 19.30 3.57
CA TYR A 24 0.26 18.60 3.19
C TYR A 24 1.52 19.30 3.73
N SER A 25 1.35 20.29 4.61
CA SER A 25 2.45 21.09 5.16
C SER A 25 3.17 20.42 6.34
N THR A 26 2.55 19.45 7.00
CA THR A 26 3.12 18.73 8.13
C THR A 26 3.74 17.39 7.70
N ALA A 27 4.81 16.97 8.38
CA ALA A 27 5.42 15.64 8.23
C ALA A 27 4.55 14.50 8.81
N GLU A 28 3.23 14.71 8.89
CA GLU A 28 2.28 13.70 9.32
C GLU A 28 2.08 12.65 8.23
N ARG A 29 1.76 11.42 8.65
CA ARG A 29 1.60 10.31 7.71
C ARG A 29 0.42 10.58 6.77
N PRO A 30 0.63 10.62 5.45
CA PRO A 30 -0.44 10.88 4.50
C PRO A 30 -1.56 9.84 4.61
N LEU A 31 -2.82 10.29 4.52
CA LEU A 31 -3.99 9.42 4.69
C LEU A 31 -3.98 8.24 3.70
N GLY A 32 -3.55 8.46 2.45
CA GLY A 32 -3.44 7.38 1.46
C GLY A 32 -2.40 6.32 1.82
N ILE A 33 -1.29 6.69 2.47
CA ILE A 33 -0.31 5.72 2.98
C ILE A 33 -0.90 4.93 4.15
N THR A 34 -1.72 5.57 4.99
CA THR A 34 -2.44 4.88 6.07
C THR A 34 -3.42 3.85 5.49
N ILE A 35 -4.20 4.21 4.47
CA ILE A 35 -5.09 3.28 3.77
C ILE A 35 -4.30 2.11 3.16
N PHE A 36 -3.20 2.38 2.47
CA PHE A 36 -2.38 1.32 1.87
C PHE A 36 -1.73 0.41 2.90
N ALA A 37 -1.23 0.96 4.01
CA ALA A 37 -0.66 0.17 5.09
C ALA A 37 -1.72 -0.76 5.70
N LEU A 38 -2.94 -0.26 5.94
CA LEU A 38 -4.04 -1.09 6.42
C LEU A 38 -4.45 -2.15 5.40
N GLY A 39 -4.57 -1.78 4.12
CA GLY A 39 -4.89 -2.71 3.04
C GLY A 39 -3.87 -3.84 2.92
N CYS A 40 -2.57 -3.52 2.92
CA CYS A 40 -1.50 -4.51 2.90
C CYS A 40 -1.49 -5.36 4.17
N GLY A 41 -1.73 -4.76 5.34
CA GLY A 41 -1.73 -5.47 6.62
C GLY A 41 -2.87 -6.47 6.72
N LEU A 42 -4.09 -6.05 6.37
CA LEU A 42 -5.28 -6.91 6.38
C LEU A 42 -5.21 -7.98 5.29
N GLY A 43 -4.86 -7.61 4.05
CA GLY A 43 -4.71 -8.56 2.96
C GLY A 43 -3.60 -9.58 3.23
N GLY A 44 -2.46 -9.12 3.75
CA GLY A 44 -1.36 -9.98 4.16
C GLY A 44 -1.73 -10.91 5.31
N LEU A 45 -2.51 -10.44 6.28
CA LEU A 45 -3.00 -11.26 7.40
C LEU A 45 -3.95 -12.37 6.92
N ILE A 46 -4.92 -12.03 6.07
CA ILE A 46 -5.84 -13.01 5.48
C ILE A 46 -5.04 -14.06 4.72
N LEU A 47 -4.14 -13.63 3.84
CA LEU A 47 -3.32 -14.54 3.03
C LEU A 47 -2.36 -15.39 3.88
N ALA A 48 -1.82 -14.85 4.97
CA ALA A 48 -0.98 -15.59 5.90
C ALA A 48 -1.76 -16.67 6.64
N VAL A 49 -2.98 -16.37 7.09
CA VAL A 49 -3.87 -17.33 7.74
C VAL A 49 -4.30 -18.41 6.74
N GLU A 50 -4.72 -18.03 5.54
CA GLU A 50 -5.06 -18.98 4.47
C GLU A 50 -3.87 -19.87 4.12
N GLY A 51 -2.67 -19.30 3.98
CA GLY A 51 -1.44 -20.05 3.74
C GLY A 51 -1.13 -21.04 4.86
N LEU A 52 -1.30 -20.64 6.12
CA LEU A 52 -1.14 -21.51 7.27
C LEU A 52 -2.16 -22.66 7.27
N LEU A 53 -3.42 -22.40 6.94
CA LEU A 53 -4.45 -23.44 6.85
C LEU A 53 -4.13 -24.43 5.72
N LEU A 54 -3.72 -23.92 4.54
CA LEU A 54 -3.32 -24.74 3.40
C LEU A 54 -2.05 -25.55 3.66
N PHE A 55 -1.15 -25.05 4.51
CA PHE A 55 0.07 -25.76 4.90
C PHE A 55 -0.24 -27.11 5.57
N PHE A 56 -1.31 -27.18 6.36
CA PHE A 56 -1.74 -28.42 7.04
C PHE A 56 -2.51 -29.38 6.12
N LEU A 57 -2.82 -29.00 4.87
CA LEU A 57 -3.45 -29.90 3.92
C LEU A 57 -2.39 -30.78 3.21
N PRO A 58 -2.56 -32.11 3.19
CA PRO A 58 -1.53 -33.06 2.75
C PRO A 58 -1.13 -32.96 1.26
N ILE A 59 -1.99 -32.38 0.42
CA ILE A 59 -1.77 -32.31 -1.05
C ILE A 59 -1.25 -30.93 -1.48
N VAL A 60 -1.57 -29.87 -0.71
CA VAL A 60 -1.32 -28.46 -1.11
C VAL A 60 -0.42 -27.70 -0.13
N GLY A 61 0.27 -28.41 0.77
CA GLY A 61 1.12 -27.80 1.79
C GLY A 61 2.15 -26.81 1.24
N LEU A 62 2.76 -27.10 0.07
CA LEU A 62 3.70 -26.20 -0.60
C LEU A 62 3.03 -24.88 -1.04
N VAL A 63 1.80 -24.94 -1.54
CA VAL A 63 1.02 -23.75 -1.89
C VAL A 63 0.75 -22.92 -0.64
N GLY A 64 0.49 -23.58 0.49
CA GLY A 64 0.35 -22.94 1.79
C GLY A 64 1.60 -22.18 2.24
N VAL A 65 2.80 -22.77 2.07
CA VAL A 65 4.07 -22.07 2.37
C VAL A 65 4.25 -20.84 1.50
N LEU A 66 3.97 -20.93 0.20
CA LEU A 66 4.12 -19.81 -0.73
C LEU A 66 3.12 -18.69 -0.41
N ALA A 67 1.84 -19.03 -0.25
CA ALA A 67 0.80 -18.07 0.11
C ALA A 67 1.10 -17.41 1.47
N GLY A 68 1.48 -18.21 2.47
CA GLY A 68 1.84 -17.74 3.80
C GLY A 68 3.04 -16.78 3.78
N GLY A 69 4.09 -17.14 3.03
CA GLY A 69 5.27 -16.29 2.86
C GLY A 69 4.96 -14.96 2.18
N ILE A 70 4.14 -14.97 1.13
CA ILE A 70 3.66 -13.75 0.47
C ILE A 70 2.83 -12.89 1.46
N GLY A 71 1.94 -13.51 2.23
CA GLY A 71 1.14 -12.84 3.25
C GLY A 71 1.99 -12.13 4.30
N LEU A 72 3.00 -12.82 4.83
CA LEU A 72 3.99 -12.22 5.75
C LEU A 72 4.76 -11.06 5.11
N GLY A 73 5.11 -11.19 3.82
CA GLY A 73 5.73 -10.11 3.05
C GLY A 73 4.86 -8.84 3.01
N PHE A 74 3.55 -8.99 2.78
CA PHE A 74 2.61 -7.86 2.80
C PHE A 74 2.43 -7.25 4.19
N ILE A 75 2.44 -8.05 5.26
CA ILE A 75 2.42 -7.53 6.64
C ILE A 75 3.70 -6.74 6.93
N PHE A 76 4.86 -7.23 6.48
CA PHE A 76 6.12 -6.52 6.64
C PHE A 76 6.16 -5.21 5.85
N LEU A 77 5.63 -5.22 4.64
CA LEU A 77 5.44 -4.02 3.82
C LEU A 77 4.50 -3.02 4.49
N ALA A 78 3.38 -3.47 5.05
CA ALA A 78 2.44 -2.64 5.79
C ALA A 78 3.11 -1.91 6.96
N LYS A 79 3.95 -2.63 7.73
CA LYS A 79 4.77 -2.03 8.79
C LYS A 79 5.76 -1.00 8.24
N GLY A 80 6.38 -1.28 7.10
CA GLY A 80 7.26 -0.33 6.39
C GLY A 80 6.54 0.97 6.01
N LEU A 81 5.37 0.85 5.39
CA LEU A 81 4.52 1.98 4.99
C LEU A 81 4.03 2.78 6.21
N TRP A 82 3.63 2.10 7.28
CA TRP A 82 3.17 2.73 8.52
C TRP A 82 4.26 3.59 9.18
N THR A 83 5.52 3.17 9.03
CA THR A 83 6.69 3.78 9.66
C THR A 83 7.48 4.71 8.73
N GLY A 84 7.06 4.85 7.48
CA GLY A 84 7.71 5.74 6.51
C GLY A 84 9.06 5.24 5.99
N LYS A 85 9.34 3.93 5.97
CA LYS A 85 10.65 3.47 5.48
C LYS A 85 10.77 3.64 3.96
N GLY A 86 11.84 4.27 3.45
CA GLY A 86 12.02 4.52 2.00
C GLY A 86 11.86 3.27 1.11
N TRP A 87 12.42 2.13 1.53
CA TRP A 87 12.28 0.86 0.78
C TRP A 87 10.83 0.40 0.61
N SER A 88 9.95 0.76 1.55
CA SER A 88 8.52 0.37 1.49
C SER A 88 7.77 1.14 0.41
N LEU A 89 8.15 2.39 0.15
CA LEU A 89 7.59 3.17 -0.95
C LEU A 89 8.03 2.57 -2.29
N GLU A 90 9.31 2.24 -2.43
CA GLU A 90 9.85 1.61 -3.65
C GLU A 90 9.20 0.26 -3.92
N THR A 91 9.06 -0.57 -2.88
CA THR A 91 8.40 -1.88 -3.01
C THR A 91 6.93 -1.73 -3.39
N MET A 92 6.23 -0.76 -2.78
CA MET A 92 4.82 -0.48 -3.12
C MET A 92 4.65 0.04 -4.54
N LEU A 93 5.60 0.83 -5.05
CA LEU A 93 5.62 1.28 -6.45
C LEU A 93 5.76 0.09 -7.40
N VAL A 94 6.67 -0.85 -7.12
CA VAL A 94 6.84 -2.07 -7.92
C VAL A 94 5.57 -2.91 -7.91
N ILE A 95 4.98 -3.13 -6.74
CA ILE A 95 3.72 -3.88 -6.61
C ILE A 95 2.58 -3.18 -7.35
N ALA A 96 2.49 -1.85 -7.30
CA ALA A 96 1.48 -1.10 -8.03
C ALA A 96 1.63 -1.24 -9.55
N VAL A 97 2.87 -1.24 -10.07
CA VAL A 97 3.13 -1.50 -11.50
C VAL A 97 2.68 -2.91 -11.88
N ILE A 98 3.05 -3.92 -11.09
CA ILE A 98 2.60 -5.30 -11.30
C ILE A 98 1.07 -5.38 -11.25
N GLY A 99 0.44 -4.71 -10.29
CA GLY A 99 -1.01 -4.65 -10.11
C GLY A 99 -1.74 -4.03 -11.31
N VAL A 100 -1.17 -2.99 -11.93
CA VAL A 100 -1.71 -2.42 -13.18
C VAL A 100 -1.67 -3.45 -14.30
N VAL A 101 -0.52 -4.10 -14.52
CA VAL A 101 -0.36 -5.11 -15.58
C VAL A 101 -1.31 -6.29 -15.35
N ALA A 102 -1.33 -6.85 -14.13
CA ALA A 102 -2.23 -7.93 -13.76
C ALA A 102 -3.71 -7.53 -13.90
N GLY A 103 -4.07 -6.30 -13.48
CA GLY A 103 -5.42 -5.77 -13.63
C GLY A 103 -5.87 -5.63 -15.08
N ILE A 104 -4.97 -5.26 -16.00
CA ILE A 104 -5.25 -5.21 -17.44
C ILE A 104 -5.47 -6.63 -17.97
N VAL A 105 -4.57 -7.56 -17.66
CA VAL A 105 -4.67 -8.95 -18.14
C VAL A 105 -5.97 -9.61 -17.66
N LEU A 106 -6.30 -9.46 -16.37
CA LEU A 106 -7.54 -10.00 -15.82
C LEU A 106 -8.78 -9.37 -16.48
N PHE A 107 -8.74 -8.07 -16.75
CA PHE A 107 -9.87 -7.37 -17.37
C PHE A 107 -10.11 -7.87 -18.79
N LEU A 108 -9.03 -8.09 -19.56
CA LEU A 108 -9.12 -8.61 -20.92
C LEU A 108 -9.58 -10.07 -20.97
N LEU A 109 -9.13 -10.91 -20.05
CA LEU A 109 -9.42 -12.36 -20.07
C LEU A 109 -10.77 -12.72 -19.46
N TYR A 110 -11.16 -12.04 -18.38
CA TYR A 110 -12.30 -12.44 -17.56
C TYR A 110 -13.33 -11.33 -17.36
N GLY A 111 -13.11 -10.13 -17.94
CA GLY A 111 -13.95 -8.96 -17.67
C GLY A 111 -13.89 -8.49 -16.22
N THR A 112 -12.93 -9.01 -15.43
CA THR A 112 -12.75 -8.71 -14.02
C THR A 112 -11.42 -8.01 -13.80
N GLY A 113 -11.37 -7.05 -12.88
CA GLY A 113 -10.16 -6.26 -12.65
C GLY A 113 -10.46 -4.77 -12.66
N ALA A 114 -9.68 -4.02 -11.91
CA ALA A 114 -9.84 -2.59 -11.75
C ALA A 114 -8.57 -1.84 -12.19
N PRO A 115 -8.19 -1.91 -13.49
CA PRO A 115 -6.94 -1.32 -13.97
C PRO A 115 -6.90 0.19 -13.73
N ILE A 116 -8.05 0.87 -13.78
CA ILE A 116 -8.17 2.31 -13.49
C ILE A 116 -7.79 2.61 -12.02
N VAL A 117 -8.26 1.79 -11.08
CA VAL A 117 -7.95 1.96 -9.65
C VAL A 117 -6.45 1.74 -9.41
N MET A 118 -5.87 0.72 -10.05
CA MET A 118 -4.44 0.43 -9.95
C MET A 118 -3.58 1.54 -10.57
N ALA A 119 -4.01 2.11 -11.70
CA ALA A 119 -3.34 3.24 -12.33
C ALA A 119 -3.39 4.50 -11.44
N TYR A 120 -4.55 4.75 -10.80
CA TYR A 120 -4.69 5.84 -9.83
C TYR A 120 -3.77 5.65 -8.62
N GLN A 121 -3.68 4.44 -8.09
CA GLN A 121 -2.76 4.11 -7.00
C GLN A 121 -1.30 4.36 -7.39
N LEU A 122 -0.89 3.94 -8.59
CA LEU A 122 0.45 4.18 -9.09
C LEU A 122 0.76 5.68 -9.27
N TRP A 123 -0.21 6.45 -9.76
CA TRP A 123 -0.08 7.91 -9.86
C TRP A 123 0.02 8.57 -8.48
N TYR A 124 -0.80 8.13 -7.52
CA TYR A 124 -0.79 8.68 -6.17
C TYR A 124 0.56 8.44 -5.49
N LEU A 125 1.12 7.23 -5.61
CA LEU A 125 2.41 6.86 -5.02
C LEU A 125 3.59 7.70 -5.53
N ARG A 126 3.49 8.31 -6.72
CA ARG A 126 4.52 9.19 -7.30
C ARG A 126 4.41 10.64 -6.86
N ARG A 127 3.44 10.99 -5.99
CA ARG A 127 3.24 12.39 -5.60
C ARG A 127 4.41 12.91 -4.74
N PRO A 128 4.90 14.14 -4.99
CA PRO A 128 6.05 14.70 -4.26
C PRO A 128 5.86 14.75 -2.74
N HIS A 129 4.63 14.99 -2.26
CA HIS A 129 4.33 15.04 -0.84
C HIS A 129 4.53 13.69 -0.13
N LEU A 130 4.40 12.56 -0.85
CA LEU A 130 4.66 11.24 -0.27
C LEU A 130 6.15 11.05 -0.07
N HIS A 131 6.95 11.34 -1.09
CA HIS A 131 8.40 11.23 -1.01
C HIS A 131 8.96 12.01 0.19
N ARG A 132 8.46 13.23 0.45
CA ARG A 132 8.84 14.03 1.64
C ARG A 132 8.65 13.28 2.95
N PHE A 133 7.48 12.66 3.18
CA PHE A 133 7.24 11.85 4.38
C PHE A 133 8.24 10.69 4.55
N PHE A 134 8.58 9.99 3.46
CA PHE A 134 9.55 8.88 3.49
C PHE A 134 11.00 9.37 3.66
N TYR A 135 11.34 10.55 3.13
CA TYR A 135 12.66 11.19 3.34
C TYR A 135 12.82 11.73 4.77
N ASP A 136 11.83 12.44 5.30
CA ASP A 136 11.89 13.03 6.63
C ASP A 136 11.96 11.97 7.73
N SER A 137 11.24 10.87 7.55
CA SER A 137 11.30 9.73 8.48
C SER A 137 12.60 8.91 8.39
N LEU A 138 13.31 8.96 7.26
CA LEU A 138 14.70 8.48 7.13
C LEU A 138 15.67 9.40 7.89
N ASN A 139 15.54 10.71 7.70
CA ASN A 139 16.40 11.72 8.34
C ASN A 139 16.21 11.75 9.86
N ALA A 140 14.98 11.56 10.37
CA ALA A 140 14.69 11.49 11.79
C ALA A 140 15.34 10.27 12.48
N ARG A 141 15.57 9.17 11.76
CA ARG A 141 16.24 7.96 12.28
C ARG A 141 17.76 8.01 12.19
N THR A 142 18.29 8.87 11.33
CA THR A 142 19.74 8.99 11.07
C THR A 142 20.16 10.46 11.14
N PRO A 143 20.26 11.05 12.36
CA PRO A 143 20.58 12.47 12.54
C PRO A 143 21.93 12.87 11.92
N SER A 144 22.84 11.90 11.77
CA SER A 144 24.17 12.08 11.18
C SER A 144 24.18 12.37 9.68
N LEU A 145 23.06 12.15 8.97
CA LEU A 145 22.92 12.47 7.55
C LEU A 145 22.28 13.84 7.30
N ARG A 146 22.00 14.62 8.36
CA ARG A 146 21.46 15.96 8.23
C ARG A 146 22.52 16.87 7.58
N PRO A 147 22.26 17.48 6.42
CA PRO A 147 23.15 18.50 5.87
C PRO A 147 23.33 19.59 6.93
N LEU A 148 24.58 19.96 7.20
CA LEU A 148 24.88 21.07 8.11
C LEU A 148 24.18 22.33 7.57
N PRO A 149 23.60 23.17 8.45
CA PRO A 149 23.11 24.46 8.02
C PRO A 149 24.27 25.20 7.36
N ILE A 150 24.07 25.63 6.12
CA ILE A 150 25.02 26.51 5.44
C ILE A 150 25.00 27.81 6.24
N THR A 151 26.03 28.01 7.06
CA THR A 151 26.27 29.27 7.75
C THR A 151 26.92 30.20 6.73
N ASP A 152 26.19 31.25 6.36
CA ASP A 152 26.74 32.39 5.61
C ASP A 152 27.79 33.15 6.43
#